data_AF-A0AAD8YL73-F1
#
_entry.id   AF-A0AAD8YL73-F1
#
_cell.length_a   1.000
_cell.length_b   1.000
_cell.length_c   1.000
_cell.angle_alpha   90.00
_cell.angle_beta   90.00
_cell.angle_gamma   90.00
#
_symmetry.space_group_name_H-M   'P 1'
#
loop_
_entity.id
_entity.type
_entity.pdbx_description
1 polymer ?
#
loop_
_entity_poly.entity_id
_entity_poly.type
_entity_poly.pdbx_seq_one_letter_code
_entity_poly.pdbx_strand_id
1 'polypeptide(L)'
;SEQCNAINAIINNNNRPGRVLYCCLNQRNPIIILTTLDAFSLLIIFWIRFISFEVLLYTKDMVQQSSYWRNPLVIGLLFCNISVVASFLPSWIPGAVTSAAPPELNKFTSQIDTVVNARLNIGLISDQLFVIDNFQFQLCNDPLQRTSDNSNNNDAARIPLPGVDGPRPNLSSGPHRIDVINNGSFINMDGLQNVQLKHGVWELVWNDSSLAGLIICGFQLDQDACRNDAILEKGNLYLTFPIWSTKALQEKQVEKQKAELKYKEYETERNLQLEKLKETPNLLKKAMYFRQAFKAVEDMDNTGFHLMVNLPSEDEVLDIGGNGVGDEGLLKMVKTGTLWSKTGSFRSNDGKQKLIGTASLL
;
A
#
# COMPACT_ATOMS: atom_id res chain seq x y z
N SER A 1 6.17 58.64 6.13
CA SER A 1 6.06 59.25 4.78
C SER A 1 6.12 58.12 3.78
N GLU A 2 4.97 57.59 3.38
CA GLU A 2 4.31 57.95 2.10
C GLU A 2 5.15 57.51 0.90
N GLN A 3 4.83 56.34 0.34
CA GLN A 3 3.98 56.17 -0.84
C GLN A 3 4.68 56.58 -2.16
N CYS A 4 4.82 55.61 -3.06
CA CYS A 4 4.59 55.66 -4.52
C CYS A 4 5.26 54.44 -5.16
N ASN A 5 4.50 53.40 -5.50
CA ASN A 5 3.77 53.22 -6.76
C ASN A 5 4.67 52.90 -7.97
N ALA A 6 4.62 51.60 -8.33
CA ALA A 6 4.60 50.96 -9.63
C ALA A 6 4.77 51.82 -10.91
N ILE A 7 5.46 51.26 -11.91
CA ILE A 7 4.87 50.77 -13.18
C ILE A 7 5.98 50.28 -14.16
N ASN A 8 5.81 49.03 -14.60
CA ASN A 8 6.07 48.40 -15.91
C ASN A 8 7.22 48.87 -16.82
N ALA A 9 8.01 47.92 -17.33
CA ALA A 9 7.98 47.55 -18.76
C ALA A 9 8.83 46.31 -19.06
N ILE A 10 8.21 45.39 -19.79
CA ILE A 10 8.72 44.18 -20.45
C ILE A 10 9.54 44.57 -21.69
N ILE A 11 10.60 43.82 -22.03
CA ILE A 11 10.97 43.37 -23.40
C ILE A 11 12.23 42.47 -23.37
N ASN A 12 11.97 41.19 -23.67
CA ASN A 12 12.61 40.27 -24.60
C ASN A 12 14.13 40.02 -24.68
N ASN A 13 14.40 38.71 -24.53
CA ASN A 13 15.09 37.81 -25.46
C ASN A 13 16.63 37.68 -25.48
N ASN A 14 16.98 36.42 -25.26
CA ASN A 14 18.00 35.59 -25.91
C ASN A 14 19.41 35.49 -25.32
N ASN A 15 19.78 34.22 -25.19
CA ASN A 15 21.11 33.60 -25.21
C ASN A 15 21.91 33.55 -23.89
N ARG A 16 22.08 32.29 -23.43
CA ARG A 16 23.19 31.77 -22.60
C ARG A 16 24.55 32.34 -23.09
N PRO A 17 25.65 32.35 -22.30
CA PRO A 17 25.97 31.48 -21.15
C PRO A 17 26.66 32.22 -19.97
N GLY A 18 27.01 31.51 -18.90
CA GLY A 18 28.10 31.95 -18.01
C GLY A 18 27.81 31.79 -16.53
N ARG A 19 28.48 30.81 -15.92
CA ARG A 19 28.78 30.82 -14.49
C ARG A 19 29.60 32.08 -14.20
N VAL A 20 29.16 32.89 -13.24
CA VAL A 20 30.02 33.84 -12.55
C VAL A 20 30.03 33.46 -11.08
N LEU A 21 31.13 32.84 -10.68
CA LEU A 21 31.53 32.74 -9.27
C LEU A 21 31.79 34.16 -8.75
N TYR A 22 31.15 34.52 -7.65
CA TYR A 22 31.71 35.52 -6.74
C TYR A 22 32.18 34.80 -5.49
N CYS A 23 33.49 34.50 -5.47
CA CYS A 23 34.22 34.22 -4.24
C CYS A 23 34.41 35.55 -3.49
N CYS A 24 33.77 35.71 -2.34
CA CYS A 24 34.28 36.58 -1.28
C CYS A 24 34.92 35.68 -0.22
N LEU A 25 36.23 35.44 -0.41
CA LEU A 25 37.12 34.93 0.63
C LEU A 25 37.39 36.08 1.60
N ASN A 26 36.92 35.94 2.84
CA ASN A 26 37.51 36.68 3.95
C ASN A 26 37.99 35.66 4.99
N GLN A 27 39.31 35.63 5.16
CA GLN A 27 40.05 34.74 6.05
C GLN A 27 39.93 35.24 7.50
N ARG A 28 39.55 34.36 8.43
CA ARG A 28 40.22 34.17 9.73
C ARG A 28 39.60 32.97 10.48
N ASN A 29 40.46 31.99 10.76
CA ASN A 29 40.31 30.82 11.67
C ASN A 29 39.41 29.65 11.22
N PRO A 30 39.99 28.47 10.87
CA PRO A 30 39.25 27.22 10.88
C PRO A 30 39.25 26.64 12.30
N ILE A 31 38.10 26.71 12.98
CA ILE A 31 37.80 25.75 14.04
C ILE A 31 37.38 24.46 13.33
N ILE A 32 38.24 23.44 13.41
CA ILE A 32 37.92 22.08 12.96
C ILE A 32 36.89 21.54 13.95
N ILE A 33 35.61 21.57 13.58
CA ILE A 33 34.58 20.76 14.22
C ILE A 33 34.73 19.35 13.61
N LEU A 34 35.60 18.55 14.21
CA LEU A 34 35.55 17.10 14.09
C LEU A 34 34.26 16.65 14.79
N THR A 35 33.22 16.39 14.01
CA THR A 35 32.05 15.66 14.51
C THR A 35 32.52 14.28 14.94
N THR A 36 32.55 14.07 16.25
CA THR A 36 32.79 12.79 16.91
C THR A 36 31.76 11.78 16.41
N LEU A 37 32.17 10.93 15.48
CA LEU A 37 31.52 9.65 15.28
C LEU A 37 31.72 8.87 16.57
N ASP A 38 30.63 8.69 17.29
CA ASP A 38 30.57 8.03 18.59
C ASP A 38 31.33 6.70 18.53
N ALA A 39 32.25 6.49 19.47
CA ALA A 39 33.01 5.24 19.58
C ALA A 39 32.07 4.01 19.66
N PHE A 40 30.83 4.22 20.11
CA PHE A 40 29.77 3.25 20.15
C PHE A 40 29.32 2.75 18.76
N SER A 41 29.24 3.64 17.77
CA SER A 41 28.83 3.28 16.40
C SER A 41 29.90 2.45 15.69
N LEU A 42 31.18 2.75 15.93
CA LEU A 42 32.27 1.93 15.43
C LEU A 42 32.33 0.57 16.13
N LEU A 43 32.00 0.51 17.43
CA LEU A 43 31.93 -0.73 18.19
C LEU A 43 30.80 -1.65 17.69
N ILE A 44 29.65 -1.09 17.32
CA ILE A 44 28.53 -1.83 16.71
C ILE A 44 28.92 -2.40 15.34
N ILE A 45 29.56 -1.60 14.48
CA ILE A 45 30.03 -2.08 13.16
C ILE A 45 31.09 -3.18 13.34
N PHE A 46 31.98 -3.04 14.32
CA PHE A 46 32.98 -4.05 14.63
C PHE A 46 32.33 -5.34 15.17
N TRP A 47 31.32 -5.24 16.04
CA TRP A 47 30.56 -6.38 16.56
C TRP A 47 29.77 -7.12 15.48
N ILE A 48 29.11 -6.40 14.58
CA ILE A 48 28.38 -7.00 13.46
C ILE A 48 29.33 -7.76 12.52
N ARG A 49 30.52 -7.21 12.26
CA ARG A 49 31.54 -7.90 11.46
C ARG A 49 32.18 -9.08 12.19
N PHE A 50 32.33 -8.99 13.51
CA PHE A 50 32.87 -10.09 14.34
C PHE A 50 31.91 -11.28 14.40
N ILE A 51 30.61 -11.05 14.64
CA ILE A 51 29.58 -12.10 14.61
C ILE A 51 29.50 -12.75 13.22
N SER A 52 29.55 -11.93 12.15
CA SER A 52 29.52 -12.46 10.78
C SER A 52 30.73 -13.34 10.46
N PHE A 53 31.89 -13.07 11.08
CA PHE A 53 33.10 -13.86 10.91
C PHE A 53 33.09 -15.17 11.73
N GLU A 54 32.53 -15.15 12.95
CA GLU A 54 32.34 -16.36 13.76
C GLU A 54 31.33 -17.33 13.14
N VAL A 55 30.21 -16.83 12.59
CA VAL A 55 29.22 -17.67 11.87
C VAL A 55 29.83 -18.30 10.61
N LEU A 56 30.77 -17.61 9.95
CA LEU A 56 31.49 -18.13 8.79
C LEU A 56 32.56 -19.18 9.16
N LEU A 57 33.12 -19.11 10.37
CA LEU A 57 34.07 -20.11 10.88
C LEU A 57 33.34 -21.37 11.37
N TYR A 58 32.19 -21.22 12.03
CA TYR A 58 31.38 -22.36 12.49
C TYR A 58 30.83 -23.21 11.34
N THR A 59 30.56 -22.60 10.18
CA THR A 59 30.11 -23.31 8.97
C THR A 59 31.24 -24.01 8.23
N LYS A 60 32.50 -23.65 8.48
CA LYS A 60 33.66 -24.27 7.85
C LYS A 60 34.11 -25.55 8.57
N ASP A 61 33.96 -25.60 9.90
CA ASP A 61 34.32 -26.77 10.70
C ASP A 61 33.27 -27.89 10.69
N MET A 62 32.01 -27.61 10.32
CA MET A 62 30.99 -28.66 10.13
C MET A 62 31.09 -29.43 8.79
N VAL A 63 31.97 -29.02 7.88
CA VAL A 63 32.13 -29.69 6.56
C VAL A 63 33.29 -30.71 6.55
N GLN A 64 34.03 -30.86 7.65
CA GLN A 64 35.23 -31.72 7.70
C GLN A 64 35.15 -32.90 8.68
N GLN A 65 33.96 -33.30 9.11
CA GLN A 65 33.73 -34.60 9.74
C GLN A 65 32.60 -35.34 9.03
N SER A 66 32.95 -36.06 7.97
CA SER A 66 32.13 -37.13 7.43
C SER A 66 32.51 -38.44 8.10
N SER A 67 31.54 -39.08 8.74
CA SER A 67 31.23 -40.50 8.56
C SER A 67 30.25 -40.93 9.65
N TYR A 68 29.22 -41.67 9.22
CA TYR A 68 28.17 -42.34 9.97
C TYR A 68 26.76 -41.74 9.90
N TRP A 69 25.89 -42.62 9.40
CA TRP A 69 24.43 -42.64 9.38
C TRP A 69 23.71 -42.23 8.09
N ARG A 70 23.35 -43.30 7.38
CA ARG A 70 22.28 -43.41 6.38
C ARG A 70 20.94 -43.00 6.99
N ASN A 71 20.24 -42.05 6.37
CA ASN A 71 18.80 -42.05 6.11
C ASN A 71 18.42 -40.76 5.33
N PRO A 72 17.78 -40.85 4.16
CA PRO A 72 17.32 -39.67 3.43
C PRO A 72 15.85 -39.43 3.78
N LEU A 73 15.58 -38.58 4.77
CA LEU A 73 14.22 -38.07 4.99
C LEU A 73 14.31 -36.80 5.82
N VAL A 74 13.65 -35.76 5.32
CA VAL A 74 13.40 -34.47 5.99
C VAL A 74 14.57 -33.47 5.94
N ILE A 75 14.78 -32.88 4.77
CA ILE A 75 15.09 -31.45 4.66
C ILE A 75 14.01 -30.85 3.75
N GLY A 76 12.81 -30.75 4.30
CA GLY A 76 11.76 -29.90 3.74
C GLY A 76 12.08 -28.47 4.11
N LEU A 77 12.60 -27.70 3.16
CA LEU A 77 12.71 -26.25 3.27
C LEU A 77 11.30 -25.67 3.38
N LEU A 78 10.90 -25.38 4.61
CA LEU A 78 9.84 -24.44 4.97
C LEU A 78 10.24 -23.05 4.45
N PHE A 79 9.91 -22.76 3.19
CA PHE A 79 9.58 -21.40 2.80
C PHE A 79 8.10 -21.22 3.08
N CYS A 80 7.79 -20.78 4.30
CA CYS A 80 6.48 -20.22 4.60
C CYS A 80 6.27 -19.01 3.69
N ASN A 81 5.43 -19.23 2.69
CA ASN A 81 4.61 -18.20 2.07
C ASN A 81 3.83 -17.42 3.15
N ILE A 82 3.44 -16.21 2.78
CA ILE A 82 2.62 -15.21 3.49
C ILE A 82 3.45 -14.10 4.16
N SER A 83 3.89 -13.15 3.35
CA SER A 83 4.05 -11.75 3.74
C SER A 83 3.90 -10.87 2.50
N VAL A 84 2.67 -10.69 2.01
CA VAL A 84 2.40 -9.82 0.84
C VAL A 84 1.32 -8.76 1.10
N VAL A 85 0.59 -8.74 2.23
CA VAL A 85 -0.57 -7.82 2.36
C VAL A 85 -0.29 -6.52 3.16
N ALA A 86 0.92 -6.32 3.71
CA ALA A 86 1.14 -5.22 4.66
C ALA A 86 1.66 -3.87 4.08
N SER A 87 1.92 -3.74 2.78
CA SER A 87 2.61 -2.56 2.22
C SER A 87 1.72 -1.40 1.74
N PHE A 88 0.41 -1.42 1.98
CA PHE A 88 -0.52 -0.36 1.54
C PHE A 88 -1.15 0.51 2.63
N LEU A 89 -0.72 0.40 3.89
CA LEU A 89 -1.17 1.34 4.90
C LEU A 89 -0.22 2.56 4.92
N PRO A 90 -0.65 3.75 4.43
CA PRO A 90 0.17 4.96 4.53
C PRO A 90 0.50 5.23 6.00
N SER A 91 1.69 5.75 6.30
CA SER A 91 2.07 6.16 7.65
C SER A 91 1.41 7.49 8.01
N TRP A 92 0.49 7.46 8.97
CA TRP A 92 -0.32 8.60 9.42
C TRP A 92 0.50 9.45 10.42
N ILE A 93 1.26 10.45 9.93
CA ILE A 93 1.98 11.42 10.78
C ILE A 93 1.07 12.63 11.10
N PRO A 94 0.91 13.04 12.37
CA PRO A 94 0.02 14.13 12.76
C PRO A 94 0.58 15.52 12.43
N GLY A 95 -0.28 16.36 11.83
CA GLY A 95 -0.06 17.79 11.56
C GLY A 95 -1.37 18.41 11.07
N ALA A 96 -1.87 19.42 11.79
CA ALA A 96 -3.22 19.95 11.63
C ALA A 96 -3.37 20.82 10.37
N VAL A 97 -4.33 20.49 9.51
CA VAL A 97 -4.87 21.41 8.51
C VAL A 97 -6.38 21.21 8.43
N THR A 98 -7.13 22.22 8.85
CA THR A 98 -8.59 22.30 8.71
C THR A 98 -8.91 23.12 7.46
N SER A 99 -8.91 22.50 6.29
CA SER A 99 -9.53 23.08 5.10
C SER A 99 -10.61 22.14 4.58
N ALA A 100 -11.64 22.71 3.97
CA ALA A 100 -12.66 21.97 3.25
C ALA A 100 -12.03 21.01 2.21
N ALA A 101 -12.75 19.94 1.88
CA ALA A 101 -12.33 18.95 0.91
C ALA A 101 -11.90 19.63 -0.41
N PRO A 102 -10.81 19.18 -1.06
CA PRO A 102 -10.34 19.72 -2.33
C PRO A 102 -11.49 19.72 -3.34
N PRO A 103 -11.76 20.84 -4.03
CA PRO A 103 -12.84 20.92 -5.02
C PRO A 103 -12.68 19.92 -6.18
N GLU A 104 -11.48 19.35 -6.35
CA GLU A 104 -11.20 18.32 -7.34
C GLU A 104 -11.76 16.94 -6.96
N LEU A 105 -11.83 16.58 -5.67
CA LEU A 105 -12.42 15.30 -5.26
C LEU A 105 -13.92 15.22 -5.59
N ASN A 106 -14.64 16.34 -5.48
CA ASN A 106 -16.07 16.39 -5.76
C ASN A 106 -16.39 16.06 -7.22
N LYS A 107 -15.45 16.30 -8.14
CA LYS A 107 -15.61 15.92 -9.55
C LYS A 107 -15.75 14.41 -9.67
N PHE A 108 -14.93 13.68 -8.92
CA PHE A 108 -14.91 12.21 -8.94
C PHE A 108 -16.08 11.59 -8.23
N THR A 109 -16.57 12.17 -7.12
CA THR A 109 -17.71 11.60 -6.39
C THR A 109 -19.04 11.82 -7.08
N SER A 110 -19.17 12.94 -7.81
CA SER A 110 -20.44 13.35 -8.44
C SER A 110 -21.03 12.37 -9.47
N GLN A 111 -20.21 11.46 -9.98
CA GLN A 111 -20.56 10.53 -11.07
C GLN A 111 -20.71 9.08 -10.60
N ILE A 112 -20.53 8.83 -9.31
CA ILE A 112 -20.55 7.48 -8.76
C ILE A 112 -21.97 7.10 -8.42
N ASP A 113 -22.55 6.29 -9.30
CA ASP A 113 -23.79 5.56 -9.06
C ASP A 113 -23.62 4.13 -9.57
N THR A 114 -22.72 3.39 -8.91
CA THR A 114 -22.27 2.08 -9.36
C THR A 114 -22.68 1.02 -8.34
N VAL A 115 -23.36 -0.01 -8.83
CA VAL A 115 -23.66 -1.21 -8.07
C VAL A 115 -22.41 -2.08 -8.05
N VAL A 116 -21.97 -2.42 -6.85
CA VAL A 116 -20.77 -3.21 -6.58
C VAL A 116 -21.19 -4.55 -5.98
N ASN A 117 -20.73 -5.64 -6.58
CA ASN A 117 -20.88 -6.98 -6.03
C ASN A 117 -19.57 -7.39 -5.38
N ALA A 118 -19.61 -7.58 -4.06
CA ALA A 118 -18.45 -7.90 -3.25
C ALA A 118 -18.56 -9.30 -2.63
N ARG A 119 -17.46 -10.02 -2.70
CA ARG A 119 -17.19 -11.27 -1.99
C ARG A 119 -16.25 -10.97 -0.83
N LEU A 120 -16.64 -11.33 0.39
CA LEU A 120 -15.82 -11.10 1.58
C LEU A 120 -15.15 -12.41 2.00
N ASN A 121 -13.83 -12.41 2.08
CA ASN A 121 -13.02 -13.55 2.48
C ASN A 121 -12.43 -13.25 3.87
N ILE A 122 -12.96 -13.86 4.91
CA ILE A 122 -12.60 -13.68 6.31
C ILE A 122 -11.74 -14.86 6.76
N GLY A 123 -10.72 -14.60 7.60
CA GLY A 123 -9.91 -15.67 8.18
C GLY A 123 -8.48 -15.72 7.65
N LEU A 124 -7.78 -14.58 7.62
CA LEU A 124 -6.37 -14.53 7.17
C LEU A 124 -5.38 -15.27 8.09
N ILE A 125 -5.77 -15.57 9.33
CA ILE A 125 -4.87 -16.11 10.37
C ILE A 125 -5.12 -17.60 10.63
N SER A 126 -6.27 -18.14 10.22
CA SER A 126 -6.64 -19.54 10.41
C SER A 126 -6.70 -20.28 9.08
N ASP A 127 -6.40 -21.58 9.08
CA ASP A 127 -6.60 -22.45 7.89
C ASP A 127 -8.07 -22.54 7.45
N GLN A 128 -8.99 -22.04 8.28
CA GLN A 128 -10.42 -21.95 7.99
C GLN A 128 -10.76 -20.63 7.31
N LEU A 129 -11.25 -20.73 6.07
CA LEU A 129 -11.74 -19.60 5.28
C LEU A 129 -13.25 -19.41 5.49
N PHE A 130 -13.66 -18.25 5.97
CA PHE A 130 -15.05 -17.83 6.09
C PHE A 130 -15.39 -16.88 4.93
N VAL A 131 -16.12 -17.41 3.95
CA VAL A 131 -16.57 -16.62 2.79
C VAL A 131 -18.02 -16.16 2.97
N ILE A 132 -18.25 -14.87 2.74
CA ILE A 132 -19.59 -14.27 2.56
C ILE A 132 -19.73 -13.89 1.09
N ASP A 133 -20.68 -14.51 0.42
CA ASP A 133 -20.97 -14.33 -1.01
C ASP A 133 -22.22 -13.47 -1.23
N ASN A 134 -22.39 -12.97 -2.46
CA ASN A 134 -23.56 -12.23 -2.95
C ASN A 134 -23.86 -10.91 -2.22
N PHE A 135 -22.88 -10.30 -1.56
CA PHE A 135 -23.07 -8.99 -0.94
C PHE A 135 -23.04 -7.90 -2.01
N GLN A 136 -24.17 -7.21 -2.21
CA GLN A 136 -24.30 -6.17 -3.24
C GLN A 136 -24.70 -4.84 -2.63
N PHE A 137 -24.02 -3.78 -3.02
CA PHE A 137 -24.32 -2.44 -2.54
C PHE A 137 -24.04 -1.39 -3.62
N GLN A 138 -24.71 -0.25 -3.52
CA GLN A 138 -24.60 0.86 -4.44
C GLN A 138 -23.92 2.04 -3.74
N LEU A 139 -22.87 2.56 -4.36
CA LEU A 139 -22.20 3.77 -3.92
C LEU A 139 -23.06 4.96 -4.37
N CYS A 140 -23.79 5.59 -3.44
CA CYS A 140 -24.66 6.72 -3.75
C CYS A 140 -23.87 8.03 -3.63
N ASN A 141 -24.16 9.00 -4.51
CA ASN A 141 -23.56 10.33 -4.45
C ASN A 141 -24.22 11.25 -3.40
N ASP A 142 -25.24 10.79 -2.67
CA ASP A 142 -25.90 11.60 -1.65
C ASP A 142 -24.97 11.82 -0.45
N PRO A 143 -24.50 13.06 -0.21
CA PRO A 143 -23.69 13.35 0.96
C PRO A 143 -24.56 13.16 2.21
N LEU A 144 -24.04 12.45 3.19
CA LEU A 144 -24.68 12.34 4.50
C LEU A 144 -24.58 13.71 5.17
N GLN A 145 -25.68 14.47 5.13
CA GLN A 145 -25.79 15.70 5.88
C GLN A 145 -25.51 15.38 7.34
N ARG A 146 -24.52 16.07 7.92
CA ARG A 146 -24.39 16.10 9.38
C ARG A 146 -25.63 16.81 9.87
N THR A 147 -26.64 16.06 10.30
CA THR A 147 -27.74 16.61 11.08
C THR A 147 -27.11 17.20 12.33
N SER A 148 -26.82 18.50 12.29
CA SER A 148 -26.29 19.29 13.41
C SER A 148 -27.36 19.54 14.48
N ASP A 149 -28.53 18.95 14.31
CA ASP A 149 -29.68 19.23 15.12
C ASP A 149 -29.61 18.34 16.36
N ASN A 150 -29.65 19.00 17.53
CA ASN A 150 -29.77 18.46 18.88
C ASN A 150 -31.07 17.63 19.10
N SER A 151 -31.48 16.86 18.11
CA SER A 151 -32.66 16.03 18.15
C SER A 151 -32.32 14.76 18.92
N ASN A 152 -32.94 14.64 20.10
CA ASN A 152 -32.86 13.51 21.03
C ASN A 152 -33.45 12.19 20.46
N ASN A 153 -33.47 12.03 19.14
CA ASN A 153 -33.98 10.83 18.50
C ASN A 153 -32.82 9.91 18.15
N ASN A 154 -33.10 8.61 18.26
CA ASN A 154 -32.22 7.47 18.02
C ASN A 154 -31.76 7.37 16.55
N ASP A 155 -31.24 8.46 15.97
CA ASP A 155 -30.54 8.44 14.70
C ASP A 155 -29.37 7.48 14.87
N ALA A 156 -29.51 6.33 14.20
CA ALA A 156 -28.58 5.23 14.26
C ALA A 156 -27.15 5.76 14.17
N ALA A 157 -26.33 5.40 15.17
CA ALA A 157 -24.98 5.91 15.32
C ALA A 157 -24.23 5.84 13.99
N ARG A 158 -23.97 7.01 13.39
CA ARG A 158 -23.25 7.12 12.13
C ARG A 158 -21.90 6.40 12.28
N ILE A 159 -21.59 5.54 11.33
CA ILE A 159 -20.31 4.83 11.29
C ILE A 159 -19.20 5.88 11.10
N PRO A 160 -18.22 5.96 12.02
CA PRO A 160 -17.10 6.87 11.87
C PRO A 160 -16.24 6.38 10.71
N LEU A 161 -15.73 7.30 9.90
CA LEU A 161 -14.91 7.00 8.73
C LEU A 161 -13.47 7.53 8.92
N PRO A 162 -12.44 6.76 8.53
CA PRO A 162 -11.05 7.07 8.86
C PRO A 162 -10.49 8.36 8.24
N GLY A 163 -11.00 8.81 7.10
CA GLY A 163 -10.64 10.07 6.46
C GLY A 163 -11.27 11.24 7.18
N VAL A 164 -12.60 11.38 7.08
CA VAL A 164 -13.34 12.54 7.63
C VAL A 164 -13.31 12.63 9.16
N ASP A 165 -13.29 11.50 9.88
CA ASP A 165 -13.26 11.48 11.34
C ASP A 165 -11.84 11.21 11.90
N GLY A 166 -10.86 10.96 11.03
CA GLY A 166 -9.46 10.79 11.40
C GLY A 166 -8.64 12.09 11.44
N PRO A 167 -7.30 11.98 11.41
CA PRO A 167 -6.40 13.11 11.61
C PRO A 167 -6.26 14.04 10.39
N ARG A 168 -6.64 13.60 9.18
CA ARG A 168 -6.52 14.39 7.94
C ARG A 168 -7.86 14.45 7.18
N PRO A 169 -8.88 15.13 7.75
CA PRO A 169 -10.21 15.22 7.14
C PRO A 169 -10.21 15.98 5.80
N ASN A 170 -9.21 16.82 5.56
CA ASN A 170 -9.06 17.56 4.30
C ASN A 170 -8.72 16.68 3.10
N LEU A 171 -8.30 15.42 3.30
CA LEU A 171 -8.05 14.50 2.18
C LEU A 171 -9.27 13.65 1.82
N SER A 172 -10.36 13.78 2.58
CA SER A 172 -11.59 13.01 2.38
C SER A 172 -12.62 13.81 1.59
N SER A 173 -13.39 13.13 0.74
CA SER A 173 -14.59 13.69 0.11
C SER A 173 -15.75 13.88 1.10
N GLY A 174 -15.64 13.36 2.32
CA GLY A 174 -16.71 13.32 3.31
C GLY A 174 -17.58 12.06 3.19
N PRO A 175 -18.49 11.86 4.15
CA PRO A 175 -19.34 10.68 4.21
C PRO A 175 -20.44 10.75 3.14
N HIS A 176 -20.54 9.70 2.36
CA HIS A 176 -21.60 9.47 1.37
C HIS A 176 -22.37 8.21 1.76
N ARG A 177 -23.63 8.14 1.37
CA ARG A 177 -24.49 6.99 1.68
C ARG A 177 -24.16 5.78 0.80
N ILE A 178 -24.25 4.58 1.36
CA ILE A 178 -24.30 3.33 0.60
C ILE A 178 -25.69 2.72 0.75
N ASP A 179 -26.27 2.29 -0.37
CA ASP A 179 -27.50 1.50 -0.36
C ASP A 179 -27.18 0.01 -0.51
N VAL A 180 -27.52 -0.76 0.51
CA VAL A 180 -27.35 -2.23 0.48
C VAL A 180 -28.50 -2.82 -0.32
N ILE A 181 -28.19 -3.36 -1.51
CA ILE A 181 -29.16 -3.96 -2.43
C ILE A 181 -29.42 -5.41 -2.04
N ASN A 182 -28.35 -6.16 -1.78
CA ASN A 182 -28.45 -7.54 -1.35
C ASN A 182 -27.53 -7.81 -0.16
N ASN A 183 -28.10 -8.46 0.85
CA ASN A 183 -27.33 -8.91 2.01
C ASN A 183 -26.42 -10.06 1.60
N GLY A 184 -25.23 -10.10 2.20
CA GLY A 184 -24.32 -11.22 2.02
C GLY A 184 -24.88 -12.49 2.67
N SER A 185 -24.45 -13.65 2.19
CA SER A 185 -24.85 -14.93 2.79
C SER A 185 -23.69 -15.93 2.80
N PHE A 186 -23.77 -16.89 3.70
CA PHE A 186 -22.84 -18.02 3.77
C PHE A 186 -23.59 -19.29 4.16
N ILE A 187 -22.99 -20.45 3.90
CA ILE A 187 -23.56 -21.75 4.26
C ILE A 187 -22.82 -22.29 5.49
N ASN A 188 -23.56 -22.60 6.54
CA ASN A 188 -23.09 -23.29 7.75
C ASN A 188 -23.81 -24.65 7.92
N MET A 189 -23.58 -25.34 9.04
CA MET A 189 -24.24 -26.62 9.34
C MET A 189 -25.76 -26.49 9.52
N ASP A 190 -26.26 -25.31 9.87
CA ASP A 190 -27.69 -25.00 10.01
C ASP A 190 -28.33 -24.53 8.68
N GLY A 191 -27.55 -24.49 7.59
CA GLY A 191 -28.00 -24.10 6.27
C GLY A 191 -27.51 -22.72 5.83
N LEU A 192 -28.32 -22.02 5.03
CA LEU A 192 -28.00 -20.71 4.51
C LEU A 192 -28.23 -19.63 5.59
N GLN A 193 -27.15 -18.96 5.97
CA GLN A 193 -27.16 -17.85 6.92
C GLN A 193 -26.98 -16.53 6.18
N ASN A 194 -27.80 -15.54 6.55
CA ASN A 194 -27.74 -14.19 5.98
C ASN A 194 -26.98 -13.25 6.91
N VAL A 195 -26.05 -12.48 6.35
CA VAL A 195 -25.26 -11.46 7.05
C VAL A 195 -25.79 -10.10 6.67
N GLN A 196 -26.42 -9.42 7.62
CA GLN A 196 -26.97 -8.09 7.41
C GLN A 196 -25.92 -7.03 7.78
N LEU A 197 -25.49 -6.28 6.77
CA LEU A 197 -24.62 -5.12 6.92
C LEU A 197 -25.48 -3.86 6.82
N LYS A 198 -25.50 -3.06 7.89
CA LYS A 198 -26.38 -1.88 8.02
C LYS A 198 -25.58 -0.59 7.99
N HIS A 199 -26.31 0.52 7.80
CA HIS A 199 -25.79 1.89 7.85
C HIS A 199 -24.57 2.10 6.97
N GLY A 200 -24.62 1.56 5.75
CA GLY A 200 -23.51 1.65 4.81
C GLY A 200 -23.15 3.11 4.51
N VAL A 201 -21.88 3.45 4.66
CA VAL A 201 -21.33 4.77 4.35
C VAL A 201 -20.03 4.61 3.59
N TRP A 202 -19.70 5.53 2.68
CA TRP A 202 -18.40 5.52 2.02
C TRP A 202 -17.77 6.91 1.99
N GLU A 203 -16.45 6.93 1.80
CA GLU A 203 -15.70 8.14 1.48
C GLU A 203 -14.60 7.81 0.47
N LEU A 204 -14.20 8.82 -0.29
CA LEU A 204 -12.99 8.79 -1.08
C LEU A 204 -11.90 9.56 -0.33
N VAL A 205 -10.76 8.91 -0.07
CA VAL A 205 -9.57 9.55 0.49
C VAL A 205 -8.49 9.63 -0.59
N TRP A 206 -8.09 10.85 -0.94
CA TRP A 206 -7.07 11.08 -1.97
C TRP A 206 -6.11 12.18 -1.52
N ASN A 207 -4.81 11.95 -1.74
CA ASN A 207 -3.78 12.96 -1.54
C ASN A 207 -3.31 13.51 -2.89
N ASP A 208 -3.30 14.83 -3.07
CA ASP A 208 -2.94 15.50 -4.34
C ASP A 208 -1.56 15.10 -4.88
N SER A 209 -0.63 14.73 -3.99
CA SER A 209 0.70 14.25 -4.38
C SER A 209 0.76 12.75 -4.72
N SER A 210 -0.33 12.02 -4.53
CA SER A 210 -0.42 10.57 -4.72
C SER A 210 -1.08 10.24 -6.06
N LEU A 211 -0.52 9.23 -6.72
CA LEU A 211 -1.07 8.69 -7.98
C LEU A 211 -2.31 7.82 -7.78
N ALA A 212 -2.48 7.31 -6.54
CA ALA A 212 -3.58 6.45 -6.14
C ALA A 212 -4.28 7.03 -4.91
N GLY A 213 -5.60 6.85 -4.86
CA GLY A 213 -6.46 7.10 -3.72
C GLY A 213 -7.00 5.82 -3.10
N LEU A 214 -7.89 5.96 -2.13
CA LEU A 214 -8.57 4.86 -1.44
C LEU A 214 -10.07 5.16 -1.35
N ILE A 215 -10.91 4.25 -1.84
CA ILE A 215 -12.33 4.22 -1.48
C ILE A 215 -12.47 3.39 -0.22
N ILE A 216 -13.17 3.94 0.77
CA ILE A 216 -13.38 3.31 2.07
C ILE A 216 -14.88 3.20 2.29
N CYS A 217 -15.38 1.97 2.48
CA CYS A 217 -16.78 1.69 2.76
C CYS A 217 -16.91 1.16 4.19
N GLY A 218 -17.65 1.85 5.04
CA GLY A 218 -17.99 1.44 6.40
C GLY A 218 -19.38 0.79 6.46
N PHE A 219 -19.49 -0.30 7.22
CA PHE A 219 -20.73 -1.03 7.48
C PHE A 219 -20.81 -1.43 8.95
N GLN A 220 -22.02 -1.50 9.49
CA GLN A 220 -22.27 -1.97 10.84
C GLN A 220 -22.84 -3.38 10.81
N LEU A 221 -22.21 -4.28 11.55
CA LEU A 221 -22.67 -5.63 11.79
C LEU A 221 -23.30 -5.71 13.19
N ASP A 222 -24.59 -6.06 13.25
CA ASP A 222 -25.34 -6.08 14.51
C ASP A 222 -25.03 -7.29 15.40
N GLN A 223 -24.73 -8.42 14.78
CA GLN A 223 -24.56 -9.72 15.43
C GLN A 223 -23.31 -10.40 14.91
N ASP A 224 -22.63 -11.14 15.79
CA ASP A 224 -21.46 -11.92 15.40
C ASP A 224 -21.86 -12.93 14.32
N ALA A 225 -21.11 -13.01 13.23
CA ALA A 225 -21.29 -14.04 12.21
C ALA A 225 -20.22 -15.11 12.40
N CYS A 226 -20.64 -16.34 12.69
CA CYS A 226 -19.75 -17.45 13.02
C CYS A 226 -19.85 -18.55 11.96
N ARG A 227 -18.70 -19.01 11.48
CA ARG A 227 -18.59 -20.22 10.66
C ARG A 227 -17.42 -21.06 11.18
N ASN A 228 -17.75 -22.19 11.80
CA ASN A 228 -16.77 -23.03 12.49
C ASN A 228 -16.04 -22.20 13.57
N ASP A 229 -14.70 -22.14 13.53
CA ASP A 229 -13.88 -21.37 14.48
C ASP A 229 -13.65 -19.92 14.02
N ALA A 230 -14.07 -19.56 12.80
CA ALA A 230 -13.95 -18.20 12.29
C ALA A 230 -15.14 -17.35 12.77
N ILE A 231 -14.83 -16.30 13.52
CA ILE A 231 -15.81 -15.36 14.07
C ILE A 231 -15.57 -13.98 13.46
N LEU A 232 -16.61 -13.46 12.78
CA LEU A 232 -16.72 -12.06 12.42
C LEU A 232 -17.47 -11.33 13.53
N GLU A 233 -16.72 -10.65 14.38
CA GLU A 233 -17.24 -9.90 15.53
C GLU A 233 -18.18 -8.76 15.06
N LYS A 234 -19.27 -8.55 15.80
CA LYS A 234 -20.19 -7.43 15.65
C LYS A 234 -19.46 -6.10 15.81
N GLY A 235 -19.97 -5.06 15.15
CA GLY A 235 -19.42 -3.72 15.20
C GLY A 235 -19.15 -3.15 13.81
N ASN A 236 -18.20 -2.22 13.73
CA ASN A 236 -17.90 -1.51 12.50
C ASN A 236 -16.89 -2.29 11.66
N LEU A 237 -17.28 -2.59 10.44
CA LEU A 237 -16.49 -3.23 9.41
C LEU A 237 -16.17 -2.20 8.32
N TYR A 238 -14.95 -2.27 7.82
CA TYR A 238 -14.45 -1.35 6.80
C TYR A 238 -13.87 -2.15 5.63
N LEU A 239 -14.38 -1.88 4.45
CA LEU A 239 -13.82 -2.31 3.18
C LEU A 239 -12.99 -1.19 2.60
N THR A 240 -11.82 -1.51 2.07
CA THR A 240 -10.94 -0.52 1.45
C THR A 240 -10.46 -1.01 0.10
N PHE A 241 -10.65 -0.19 -0.92
CA PHE A 241 -10.27 -0.49 -2.30
C PHE A 241 -9.34 0.62 -2.80
N PRO A 242 -8.13 0.27 -3.28
CA PRO A 242 -7.28 1.21 -3.99
C PRO A 242 -7.97 1.71 -5.25
N ILE A 243 -7.82 3.00 -5.52
CA ILE A 243 -8.31 3.61 -6.76
C ILE A 243 -7.23 4.39 -7.47
N TRP A 244 -7.33 4.43 -8.79
CA TRP A 244 -6.36 5.07 -9.66
C TRP A 244 -7.07 5.95 -10.68
N SER A 245 -6.41 7.01 -11.13
CA SER A 245 -6.82 7.65 -12.37
C SER A 245 -6.39 6.77 -13.55
N THR A 246 -7.20 6.72 -14.60
CA THR A 246 -6.90 5.92 -15.80
C THR A 246 -5.50 6.24 -16.36
N LYS A 247 -5.15 7.53 -16.44
CA LYS A 247 -3.84 7.99 -16.91
C LYS A 247 -2.70 7.50 -16.01
N ALA A 248 -2.80 7.70 -14.69
CA ALA A 248 -1.73 7.31 -13.78
C ALA A 248 -1.51 5.79 -13.75
N LEU A 249 -2.60 5.01 -13.84
CA LEU A 249 -2.51 3.55 -13.90
C LEU A 249 -1.77 3.10 -15.16
N GLN A 250 -2.14 3.62 -16.33
CA GLN A 250 -1.49 3.28 -17.61
C GLN A 250 0.01 3.64 -17.59
N GLU A 251 0.35 4.85 -17.14
CA GLU A 251 1.76 5.27 -17.02
C GLU A 251 2.57 4.31 -16.14
N LYS A 252 2.00 3.89 -15.00
CA LYS A 252 2.64 2.94 -14.09
C LYS A 252 2.71 1.52 -14.64
N GLN A 253 1.71 1.08 -15.41
CA GLN A 253 1.72 -0.24 -16.04
C GLN A 253 2.81 -0.33 -17.11
N VAL A 254 2.99 0.72 -17.90
CA VAL A 254 4.10 0.82 -18.87
C VAL A 254 5.46 0.80 -18.15
N GLU A 255 5.56 1.49 -17.01
CA GLU A 255 6.77 1.46 -16.18
C GLU A 255 7.04 0.05 -15.63
N LYS A 256 6.01 -0.64 -15.12
CA LYS A 256 6.10 -2.04 -14.65
C LYS A 256 6.58 -2.97 -15.75
N GLN A 257 6.01 -2.88 -16.96
CA GLN A 257 6.42 -3.70 -18.10
C GLN A 257 7.89 -3.47 -18.49
N LYS A 258 8.34 -2.21 -18.49
CA LYS A 258 9.76 -1.88 -18.75
C LYS A 258 10.68 -2.44 -17.67
N ALA A 259 10.29 -2.35 -16.40
CA ALA A 259 11.05 -2.89 -15.28
C ALA A 259 11.11 -4.43 -15.35
N GLU A 260 9.99 -5.09 -15.68
CA GLU A 260 9.90 -6.54 -15.83
C GLU A 260 10.81 -7.07 -16.95
N LEU A 261 10.82 -6.40 -18.11
CA LEU A 261 11.70 -6.78 -19.23
C LEU A 261 13.18 -6.72 -18.82
N LYS A 262 13.61 -5.62 -18.19
CA LYS A 262 14.97 -5.48 -17.67
C LYS A 262 15.30 -6.52 -16.60
N TYR A 263 14.35 -6.80 -15.70
CA TYR A 263 14.52 -7.81 -14.68
C TYR A 263 14.77 -9.19 -15.31
N LYS A 264 14.00 -9.56 -16.35
CA LYS A 264 14.19 -10.81 -17.10
C LYS A 264 15.53 -10.84 -17.83
N GLU A 265 15.98 -9.74 -18.43
CA GLU A 265 17.31 -9.63 -19.04
C GLU A 265 18.41 -9.96 -18.02
N TYR A 266 18.40 -9.32 -16.84
CA TYR A 266 19.39 -9.59 -15.79
C TYR A 266 19.27 -10.99 -15.20
N GLU A 267 18.05 -11.54 -15.10
CA GLU A 267 17.84 -12.93 -14.71
C GLU A 267 18.49 -13.92 -15.71
N THR A 268 18.34 -13.68 -17.01
CA THR A 268 18.99 -14.53 -18.03
C THR A 268 20.51 -14.40 -17.96
N GLU A 269 21.05 -13.21 -17.75
CA GLU A 269 22.50 -12.99 -17.57
C GLU A 269 23.01 -13.70 -16.32
N ARG A 270 22.30 -13.60 -15.19
CA ARG A 270 22.63 -14.34 -13.96
C ARG A 270 22.71 -15.84 -14.22
N ASN A 271 21.70 -16.41 -14.87
CA ASN A 271 21.63 -17.84 -15.15
C ASN A 271 22.77 -18.29 -16.08
N LEU A 272 23.06 -17.50 -17.13
CA LEU A 272 24.18 -17.75 -18.04
C LEU A 272 25.54 -17.76 -17.32
N GLN A 273 25.76 -16.83 -16.39
CA GLN A 273 27.01 -16.77 -15.63
C GLN A 273 27.14 -17.93 -14.63
N LEU A 274 26.03 -18.38 -14.04
CA LEU A 274 26.01 -19.56 -13.18
C LEU A 274 26.29 -20.86 -13.97
N GLU A 275 25.84 -20.96 -15.21
CA GLU A 275 26.18 -22.09 -16.09
C GLU A 275 27.67 -22.11 -16.43
N LYS A 276 28.24 -20.98 -16.86
CA LYS A 276 29.69 -20.83 -17.12
C LYS A 276 30.54 -21.19 -15.89
N LEU A 277 30.06 -20.84 -14.70
CA LEU A 277 30.70 -21.19 -13.42
C LEU A 277 30.73 -22.70 -13.17
N LYS A 278 29.66 -23.43 -13.54
CA LYS A 278 29.60 -24.90 -13.40
C LYS A 278 30.55 -25.59 -14.38
N GLU A 279 30.58 -25.14 -15.63
CA GLU A 279 31.35 -25.77 -16.70
C GLU A 279 32.87 -25.53 -16.59
N THR A 280 33.28 -24.39 -16.05
CA THR A 280 34.70 -23.98 -16.10
C THR A 280 35.51 -24.61 -14.98
N PRO A 281 36.61 -25.35 -15.26
CA PRO A 281 37.43 -25.97 -14.20
C PRO A 281 38.37 -24.98 -13.48
N ASN A 282 38.72 -23.85 -14.12
CA ASN A 282 39.65 -22.86 -13.56
C ASN A 282 39.00 -22.04 -12.42
N LEU A 283 39.59 -22.08 -11.23
CA LEU A 283 39.07 -21.41 -10.03
C LEU A 283 38.96 -19.88 -10.15
N LEU A 284 39.92 -19.22 -10.80
CA LEU A 284 39.88 -17.75 -10.96
C LEU A 284 38.75 -17.34 -11.91
N LYS A 285 38.54 -18.11 -12.99
CA LYS A 285 37.40 -17.89 -13.89
C LYS A 285 36.07 -18.15 -13.18
N LYS A 286 35.98 -19.19 -12.33
CA LYS A 286 34.79 -19.42 -11.49
C LYS A 286 34.49 -18.23 -10.59
N ALA A 287 35.50 -17.69 -9.89
CA ALA A 287 35.32 -16.51 -9.05
C ALA A 287 34.85 -15.28 -9.84
N MET A 288 35.36 -15.11 -11.07
CA MET A 288 34.91 -14.06 -11.98
C MET A 288 33.44 -14.22 -12.39
N TYR A 289 33.03 -15.42 -12.83
CA TYR A 289 31.64 -15.70 -13.21
C TYR A 289 30.69 -15.59 -12.02
N PHE A 290 31.13 -16.01 -10.84
CA PHE A 290 30.38 -15.81 -9.60
C PHE A 290 30.13 -14.33 -9.35
N ARG A 291 31.17 -13.48 -9.42
CA ARG A 291 31.02 -12.03 -9.25
C ARG A 291 30.07 -11.41 -10.29
N GLN A 292 30.11 -11.89 -11.54
CA GLN A 292 29.20 -11.41 -12.60
C GLN A 292 27.75 -11.81 -12.32
N ALA A 293 27.51 -13.04 -11.83
CA ALA A 293 26.19 -13.48 -11.41
C ALA A 293 25.65 -12.62 -10.23
N PHE A 294 26.50 -12.29 -9.25
CA PHE A 294 26.11 -11.40 -8.15
C PHE A 294 25.80 -9.97 -8.63
N LYS A 295 26.60 -9.43 -9.54
CA LYS A 295 26.32 -8.13 -10.14
C LYS A 295 24.96 -8.13 -10.84
N ALA A 296 24.62 -9.19 -11.58
CA ALA A 296 23.31 -9.31 -12.22
C ALA A 296 22.17 -9.31 -11.19
N VAL A 297 22.35 -9.94 -10.02
CA VAL A 297 21.37 -9.88 -8.91
C VAL A 297 21.22 -8.45 -8.35
N GLU A 298 22.31 -7.73 -8.15
CA GLU A 298 22.25 -6.32 -7.74
C GLU A 298 21.52 -5.47 -8.79
N ASP A 299 21.79 -5.71 -10.08
CA ASP A 299 21.12 -5.03 -11.19
C ASP A 299 19.62 -5.38 -11.26
N MET A 300 19.23 -6.62 -10.93
CA MET A 300 17.82 -7.04 -10.78
C MET A 300 17.12 -6.23 -9.68
N ASP A 301 17.73 -6.10 -8.50
CA ASP A 301 17.15 -5.34 -7.38
C ASP A 301 17.02 -3.85 -7.73
N ASN A 302 18.01 -3.30 -8.43
CA ASN A 302 18.04 -1.92 -8.90
C ASN A 302 16.94 -1.58 -9.93
N THR A 303 16.30 -2.58 -10.56
CA THR A 303 15.14 -2.33 -11.43
C THR A 303 13.92 -1.81 -10.67
N GLY A 304 13.84 -2.06 -9.36
CA GLY A 304 12.67 -1.71 -8.54
C GLY A 304 11.40 -2.50 -8.86
N PHE A 305 11.49 -3.56 -9.69
CA PHE A 305 10.31 -4.35 -10.10
C PHE A 305 9.56 -4.95 -8.91
N HIS A 306 10.27 -5.36 -7.86
CA HIS A 306 9.67 -5.90 -6.63
C HIS A 306 8.75 -4.91 -5.89
N LEU A 307 8.93 -3.59 -6.10
CA LEU A 307 8.07 -2.55 -5.54
C LEU A 307 6.76 -2.37 -6.33
N MET A 308 6.72 -2.87 -7.57
CA MET A 308 5.60 -2.73 -8.50
C MET A 308 4.75 -4.00 -8.61
N VAL A 309 5.04 -5.03 -7.79
CA VAL A 309 4.33 -6.32 -7.81
C VAL A 309 2.83 -6.12 -7.60
N ASN A 310 2.46 -5.21 -6.69
CA ASN A 310 1.08 -4.93 -6.32
C ASN A 310 0.36 -3.94 -7.26
N LEU A 311 0.99 -3.53 -8.37
CA LEU A 311 0.31 -2.71 -9.37
C LEU A 311 -0.67 -3.60 -10.15
N PRO A 312 -1.97 -3.27 -10.16
CA PRO A 312 -2.99 -4.11 -10.76
C PRO A 312 -2.88 -4.11 -12.29
N SER A 313 -3.24 -5.22 -12.91
CA SER A 313 -3.44 -5.30 -14.36
C SER A 313 -4.79 -4.73 -14.78
N GLU A 314 -5.01 -4.56 -16.10
CA GLU A 314 -6.26 -3.99 -16.63
C GLU A 314 -7.49 -4.85 -16.34
N ASP A 315 -7.32 -6.17 -16.19
CA ASP A 315 -8.38 -7.11 -15.83
C ASP A 315 -8.70 -7.13 -14.33
N GLU A 316 -7.78 -6.64 -13.49
CA GLU A 316 -7.93 -6.55 -12.04
C GLU A 316 -8.58 -5.24 -11.57
N VAL A 317 -9.00 -4.38 -12.50
CA VAL A 317 -9.65 -3.11 -12.20
C VAL A 317 -11.08 -3.04 -12.73
N LEU A 318 -11.89 -2.24 -12.07
CA LEU A 318 -13.27 -1.92 -12.39
C LEU A 318 -13.37 -0.42 -12.64
N ASP A 319 -13.97 -0.02 -13.75
CA ASP A 319 -14.21 1.40 -14.04
C ASP A 319 -15.36 1.92 -13.17
N ILE A 320 -15.14 3.07 -12.53
CA ILE A 320 -16.12 3.76 -11.68
C ILE A 320 -16.33 5.18 -12.21
N GLY A 321 -17.58 5.60 -12.31
CA GLY A 321 -17.95 6.96 -12.71
C GLY A 321 -18.21 7.16 -14.21
N GLY A 322 -18.53 6.10 -14.96
CA GLY A 322 -18.53 6.10 -16.43
C GLY A 322 -19.75 6.65 -17.19
N ASN A 323 -20.73 7.28 -16.52
CA ASN A 323 -21.93 7.76 -17.23
C ASN A 323 -21.74 9.15 -17.88
N GLY A 324 -20.57 9.79 -17.70
CA GLY A 324 -20.25 11.09 -18.27
C GLY A 324 -19.42 10.97 -19.55
N VAL A 325 -19.87 11.63 -20.62
CA VAL A 325 -19.21 11.72 -21.93
C VAL A 325 -17.84 12.42 -21.78
N GLY A 326 -16.76 11.64 -21.62
CA GLY A 326 -15.37 12.12 -21.69
C GLY A 326 -14.35 11.21 -20.98
N ASP A 327 -13.28 10.82 -21.68
CA ASP A 327 -12.21 9.93 -21.18
C ASP A 327 -11.36 10.53 -20.03
N GLU A 328 -11.45 11.82 -19.76
CA GLU A 328 -10.54 12.53 -18.85
C GLU A 328 -10.89 12.39 -17.35
N GLY A 329 -11.93 11.63 -16.98
CA GLY A 329 -12.42 11.54 -15.60
C GLY A 329 -12.56 10.13 -15.01
N LEU A 330 -12.25 9.08 -15.77
CA LEU A 330 -12.54 7.70 -15.34
C LEU A 330 -11.59 7.25 -14.23
N LEU A 331 -12.19 6.92 -13.08
CA LEU A 331 -11.50 6.26 -11.98
C LEU A 331 -11.54 4.75 -12.18
N LYS A 332 -10.42 4.11 -11.86
CA LYS A 332 -10.26 2.64 -11.89
C LYS A 332 -10.09 2.15 -10.46
N MET A 333 -11.05 1.38 -9.97
CA MET A 333 -10.98 0.74 -8.66
C MET A 333 -10.42 -0.66 -8.78
N VAL A 334 -9.50 -1.02 -7.89
CA VAL A 334 -8.95 -2.38 -7.85
C VAL A 334 -9.99 -3.34 -7.32
N LYS A 335 -10.19 -4.48 -8.00
CA LYS A 335 -11.15 -5.52 -7.62
C LYS A 335 -10.81 -6.16 -6.27
N THR A 336 -9.54 -6.14 -5.88
CA THR A 336 -9.10 -6.65 -4.57
C THR A 336 -8.94 -5.52 -3.57
N GLY A 337 -9.57 -5.69 -2.41
CA GLY A 337 -9.51 -4.77 -1.27
C GLY A 337 -9.23 -5.50 0.03
N THR A 338 -9.13 -4.73 1.11
CA THR A 338 -8.94 -5.27 2.46
C THR A 338 -10.18 -5.05 3.32
N LEU A 339 -10.47 -6.04 4.17
CA LEU A 339 -11.54 -6.01 5.16
C LEU A 339 -10.92 -5.94 6.56
N TRP A 340 -11.26 -4.90 7.31
CA TRP A 340 -10.77 -4.70 8.68
C TRP A 340 -11.85 -4.15 9.59
N SER A 341 -11.68 -4.31 10.90
CA SER A 341 -12.50 -3.68 11.92
C SER A 341 -11.68 -2.71 12.76
N LYS A 342 -12.38 -1.74 13.34
CA LYS A 342 -11.81 -0.88 14.38
C LYS A 342 -12.86 -0.59 15.42
N THR A 343 -12.47 -0.76 16.67
CA THR A 343 -13.25 -0.33 17.83
C THR A 343 -12.75 1.03 18.30
N GLY A 344 -13.67 1.91 18.75
CA GLY A 344 -13.32 3.24 19.25
C GLY A 344 -13.10 4.31 18.17
N SER A 345 -12.45 5.41 18.55
CA SER A 345 -12.26 6.58 17.69
C SER A 345 -11.05 6.43 16.76
N PHE A 346 -11.11 7.03 15.57
CA PHE A 346 -9.94 7.21 14.69
C PHE A 346 -8.93 8.26 15.17
N ARG A 347 -9.32 9.09 16.14
CA ARG A 347 -8.44 10.12 16.71
C ARG A 347 -7.64 9.63 17.91
N SER A 348 -8.13 8.62 18.61
CA SER A 348 -7.44 8.04 19.75
C SER A 348 -6.73 6.74 19.35
N ASN A 349 -5.57 6.50 19.97
CA ASN A 349 -4.81 5.27 19.78
C ASN A 349 -5.38 4.10 20.59
N ASP A 350 -6.50 4.31 21.29
CA ASP A 350 -7.06 3.32 22.23
C ASP A 350 -7.74 2.16 21.48
N GLY A 351 -8.07 2.38 20.20
CA GLY A 351 -8.71 1.40 19.32
C GLY A 351 -7.72 0.62 18.45
N LYS A 352 -7.59 -0.69 18.68
CA LYS A 352 -6.83 -1.58 17.81
C LYS A 352 -7.55 -1.79 16.48
N GLN A 353 -6.87 -1.47 15.38
CA GLN A 353 -7.31 -1.89 14.05
C GLN A 353 -6.97 -3.37 13.88
N LYS A 354 -7.95 -4.18 13.46
CA LYS A 354 -7.78 -5.62 13.23
C LYS A 354 -8.03 -5.91 11.75
N LEU A 355 -7.02 -6.39 11.05
CA LEU A 355 -7.21 -6.93 9.70
C LEU A 355 -7.92 -8.27 9.81
N ILE A 356 -9.09 -8.37 9.19
CA ILE A 356 -9.98 -9.55 9.28
C ILE A 356 -9.82 -10.43 8.04
N GLY A 357 -9.71 -9.79 6.87
CA GLY A 357 -9.90 -10.47 5.61
C GLY A 357 -9.54 -9.64 4.39
N THR A 358 -9.89 -10.18 3.23
CA THR A 358 -9.87 -9.49 1.94
C THR A 358 -11.27 -9.38 1.37
N ALA A 359 -11.48 -8.40 0.51
CA ALA A 359 -12.70 -8.24 -0.25
C ALA A 359 -12.37 -8.33 -1.74
N SER A 360 -13.20 -9.03 -2.51
CA SER A 360 -13.02 -9.19 -3.96
C SER A 360 -14.29 -8.74 -4.67
N LEU A 361 -14.16 -7.86 -5.64
CA LEU A 361 -15.26 -7.42 -6.50
C LEU A 361 -15.42 -8.40 -7.64
N LEU A 362 -16.67 -8.81 -7.90
CA LEU A 362 -17.03 -9.82 -8.88
C LEU A 362 -17.45 -9.21 -10.23
#